data_AF-A0A0R3U350-F1
#
_entry.id   AF-A0A0R3U350-F1
#
_cell.length_a   1.000
_cell.length_b   1.000
_cell.length_c   1.000
_cell.angle_alpha   90.00
_cell.angle_beta   90.00
_cell.angle_gamma   90.00
#
_symmetry.space_group_name_H-M   'P 1'
#
loop_
_entity.id
_entity.type
_entity.pdbx_description
1 polymer ?
#
loop_
_entity_poly.entity_id
_entity_poly.type
_entity_poly.pdbx_seq_one_letter_code
_entity_poly.pdbx_strand_id
1 'polypeptide(L)'
;MVRYWAHRSALVQKLVEPHVQKLFPFHKPEVEGVSPVKASYSGKIVKAPFDLALGKVVPFGQNLTSSRPDIVKVKLHKLCLNRFLLKYYYQTRTYWAHKQNLDVDIGDIVLVEKCDPPIAFNTVYKLKKIVFPVGAIVDPISGMKCEGPEFPLEVMQKWLDDHKEES
;
A
#
# COMPACT_ATOMS: atom_id res chain seq x y z
N MET A 1 -30.83 0.96 -30.39
CA MET A 1 -30.18 1.67 -29.25
C MET A 1 -30.21 0.73 -28.06
N VAL A 2 -29.04 0.28 -27.59
CA VAL A 2 -29.00 -0.91 -26.72
C VAL A 2 -29.38 -0.56 -25.28
N ARG A 3 -30.29 -1.34 -24.67
CA ARG A 3 -30.90 -1.13 -23.34
C ARG A 3 -29.89 -0.82 -22.22
N TYR A 4 -28.64 -1.28 -22.33
CA TYR A 4 -27.60 -1.02 -21.34
C TYR A 4 -27.19 0.47 -21.23
N TRP A 5 -27.50 1.34 -22.20
CA TRP A 5 -27.22 2.79 -22.12
C TRP A 5 -28.24 3.57 -21.31
N ALA A 6 -29.50 3.12 -21.21
CA ALA A 6 -30.53 3.81 -20.43
C ALA A 6 -30.22 3.83 -18.92
N HIS A 7 -29.57 2.77 -18.42
CA HIS A 7 -29.13 2.65 -17.02
C HIS A 7 -27.94 3.55 -16.66
N ARG A 8 -27.22 4.11 -17.65
CA ARG A 8 -26.15 5.10 -17.42
C ARG A 8 -26.65 6.54 -17.45
N SER A 9 -27.96 6.78 -17.61
CA SER A 9 -28.49 8.13 -17.57
C SER A 9 -28.31 8.77 -16.19
N ALA A 10 -27.99 10.07 -16.16
CA ALA A 10 -27.75 10.81 -14.92
C ALA A 10 -28.97 10.80 -13.97
N LEU A 11 -30.19 10.71 -14.52
CA LEU A 11 -31.42 10.59 -13.73
C LEU A 11 -31.50 9.26 -12.98
N VAL A 12 -31.21 8.15 -13.66
CA VAL A 12 -31.19 6.82 -13.03
C VAL A 12 -30.09 6.77 -11.96
N GLN A 13 -28.91 7.32 -12.23
CA GLN A 13 -27.84 7.39 -11.24
C GLN A 13 -28.24 8.20 -10.00
N LYS A 14 -28.87 9.38 -10.16
CA LYS A 14 -29.35 10.19 -9.02
C LYS A 14 -30.41 9.48 -8.17
N LEU A 15 -31.30 8.70 -8.78
CA LEU A 15 -32.33 7.95 -8.06
C LEU A 15 -31.74 6.75 -7.31
N VAL A 16 -30.75 6.11 -7.93
CA VAL A 16 -30.05 4.95 -7.36
C VAL A 16 -29.09 5.39 -6.26
N GLU A 17 -28.36 6.50 -6.41
CA GLU A 17 -27.33 7.03 -5.49
C GLU A 17 -27.69 6.98 -3.99
N PRO A 18 -28.84 7.52 -3.52
CA PRO A 18 -29.21 7.45 -2.11
C PRO A 18 -29.55 6.02 -1.65
N HIS A 19 -29.96 5.16 -2.58
CA HIS A 19 -30.26 3.75 -2.33
C HIS A 19 -29.06 2.85 -2.56
N VAL A 20 -27.97 3.33 -3.15
CA VAL A 20 -26.77 2.53 -3.42
C VAL A 20 -26.30 1.94 -2.11
N GLN A 21 -26.01 2.74 -1.08
CA GLN A 21 -25.52 2.21 0.18
C GLN A 21 -26.50 1.25 0.90
N LYS A 22 -27.81 1.38 0.63
CA LYS A 22 -28.87 0.54 1.20
C LYS A 22 -29.04 -0.81 0.46
N LEU A 23 -29.07 -0.77 -0.88
CA LEU A 23 -29.31 -1.91 -1.77
C LEU A 23 -28.02 -2.66 -2.12
N PHE A 24 -26.95 -1.89 -2.28
CA PHE A 24 -25.59 -2.32 -2.59
C PHE A 24 -24.68 -1.66 -1.58
N PRO A 25 -24.55 -2.19 -0.35
CA PRO A 25 -23.61 -1.66 0.63
C PRO A 25 -22.20 -1.73 0.05
N PHE A 26 -21.84 -0.71 -0.74
CA PHE A 26 -20.50 -0.40 -1.14
C PHE A 26 -19.75 -0.38 0.16
N HIS A 27 -18.67 -1.14 0.23
CA HIS A 27 -17.77 -1.02 1.36
C HIS A 27 -17.41 0.45 1.49
N LYS A 28 -18.02 1.13 2.46
CA LYS A 28 -17.53 2.39 2.99
C LYS A 28 -16.04 2.14 3.16
N PRO A 29 -15.17 2.90 2.49
CA PRO A 29 -13.79 2.47 2.37
C PRO A 29 -13.22 2.37 3.77
N GLU A 30 -12.95 1.15 4.26
CA GLU A 30 -12.59 0.95 5.67
C GLU A 30 -11.31 1.70 6.03
N VAL A 31 -10.55 2.02 5.00
CA VAL A 31 -9.50 3.02 5.02
C VAL A 31 -10.11 4.43 4.96
N GLU A 32 -10.91 4.80 5.97
CA GLU A 32 -11.45 6.16 6.14
C GLU A 32 -10.40 7.05 6.81
N GLY A 33 -9.66 7.78 6.00
CA GLY A 33 -8.87 8.92 6.44
C GLY A 33 -9.25 10.16 5.64
N VAL A 34 -8.58 11.27 5.92
CA VAL A 34 -8.55 12.43 5.02
C VAL A 34 -7.29 12.29 4.15
N SER A 35 -7.33 12.62 2.85
CA SER A 35 -6.07 12.66 2.10
C SER A 35 -5.19 13.74 2.71
N PRO A 36 -3.85 13.61 2.74
CA PRO A 36 -2.99 14.62 3.36
C PRO A 36 -3.27 16.05 2.86
N VAL A 37 -3.59 16.18 1.57
CA VAL A 37 -4.01 17.44 0.93
C VAL A 37 -5.34 17.95 1.48
N LYS A 38 -6.37 17.09 1.59
CA LYS A 38 -7.65 17.51 2.19
C LYS A 38 -7.52 17.79 3.69
N ALA A 39 -6.57 17.15 4.36
CA ALA A 39 -6.33 17.33 5.80
C ALA A 39 -5.73 18.70 6.06
N SER A 40 -4.79 19.17 5.22
CA SER A 40 -4.22 20.51 5.36
C SER A 40 -5.26 21.62 5.20
N TYR A 41 -6.27 21.45 4.34
CA TYR A 41 -7.34 22.43 4.18
C TYR A 41 -8.44 22.35 5.25
N SER A 42 -8.75 21.15 5.74
CA SER A 42 -9.87 20.93 6.68
C SER A 42 -9.47 20.97 8.16
N GLY A 43 -8.17 20.97 8.47
CA GLY A 43 -7.66 20.90 9.85
C GLY A 43 -7.94 19.57 10.55
N LYS A 44 -8.49 18.57 9.84
CA LYS A 44 -8.78 17.25 10.42
C LYS A 44 -7.48 16.49 10.67
N ILE A 45 -7.33 15.99 11.89
CA ILE A 45 -6.23 15.13 12.30
C ILE A 45 -6.38 13.78 11.60
N VAL A 46 -5.33 13.34 10.89
CA VAL A 46 -5.31 12.03 10.23
C VAL A 46 -4.96 10.96 11.26
N LYS A 47 -5.86 10.01 11.48
CA LYS A 47 -5.60 8.83 12.31
C LYS A 47 -5.17 7.65 11.44
N ALA A 48 -4.16 6.90 11.89
CA ALA A 48 -3.75 5.65 11.28
C ALA A 48 -4.83 4.58 11.52
N PRO A 49 -5.35 3.93 10.46
CA PRO A 49 -6.38 2.89 10.60
C PRO A 49 -5.84 1.55 11.13
N PHE A 50 -4.54 1.30 10.99
CA PHE A 50 -3.88 0.06 11.42
C PHE A 50 -2.64 0.38 12.25
N ASP A 51 -2.34 -0.45 13.24
CA ASP A 51 -1.12 -0.32 14.06
C ASP A 51 0.12 -0.79 13.29
N LEU A 52 -0.01 -1.84 12.47
CA LEU A 52 1.04 -2.36 11.61
C LEU A 52 0.44 -2.66 10.23
N ALA A 53 1.14 -2.32 9.16
CA ALA A 53 0.69 -2.60 7.80
C ALA A 53 1.86 -2.78 6.83
N LEU A 54 1.65 -3.63 5.82
CA LEU A 54 2.51 -3.69 4.65
C LEU A 54 2.06 -2.66 3.62
N GLY A 55 3.03 -2.00 3.01
CA GLY A 55 2.78 -0.99 2.00
C GLY A 55 3.84 -0.99 0.92
N LYS A 56 3.48 -0.41 -0.22
CA LYS A 56 4.41 -0.14 -1.31
C LYS A 56 4.79 1.32 -1.33
N VAL A 57 6.07 1.62 -1.51
CA VAL A 57 6.55 2.99 -1.66
C VAL A 57 6.10 3.55 -3.01
N VAL A 58 5.55 4.75 -3.01
CA VAL A 58 4.99 5.43 -4.19
C VAL A 58 5.66 6.79 -4.36
N PRO A 59 6.00 7.20 -5.59
CA PRO A 59 6.69 8.46 -5.81
C PRO A 59 5.76 9.68 -5.64
N PHE A 60 6.38 10.83 -5.40
CA PHE A 60 5.81 12.15 -5.55
C PHE A 60 6.12 12.69 -6.95
N GLY A 61 5.30 12.29 -7.94
CA GLY A 61 5.59 12.63 -9.34
C GLY A 61 6.80 11.84 -9.83
N GLN A 62 7.90 12.52 -10.12
CA GLN A 62 9.16 11.90 -10.56
C GLN A 62 10.12 11.60 -9.39
N ASN A 63 9.93 12.22 -8.23
CA ASN A 63 10.85 12.08 -7.09
C ASN A 63 10.31 11.11 -6.04
N LEU A 64 11.20 10.45 -5.30
CA LEU A 64 10.86 9.59 -4.17
C LEU A 64 10.21 10.38 -3.03
N THR A 65 10.74 11.58 -2.79
CA THR A 65 10.47 12.37 -1.60
C THR A 65 9.78 13.70 -1.96
N SER A 66 8.99 14.22 -1.03
CA SER A 66 8.42 15.58 -1.14
C SER A 66 9.47 16.63 -0.74
N SER A 67 9.05 17.83 -0.32
CA SER A 67 9.95 18.89 0.16
C SER A 67 10.74 18.50 1.42
N ARG A 68 10.33 17.46 2.16
CA ARG A 68 11.02 16.96 3.35
C ARG A 68 11.68 15.60 3.08
N PRO A 69 13.03 15.50 3.13
CA PRO A 69 13.78 14.28 2.74
C PRO A 69 13.44 13.05 3.59
N ASP A 70 12.94 13.23 4.80
CA ASP A 70 12.68 12.13 5.74
C ASP A 70 11.28 11.51 5.59
N ILE A 71 10.42 12.06 4.73
CA ILE A 71 9.02 11.63 4.58
C ILE A 71 8.81 10.98 3.23
N VAL A 72 8.37 9.72 3.28
CA VAL A 72 8.06 8.92 2.10
C VAL A 72 6.55 8.66 2.02
N LYS A 73 6.02 8.54 0.80
CA LYS A 73 4.63 8.19 0.57
C LYS A 73 4.50 6.68 0.39
N VAL A 74 3.65 6.07 1.20
CA VAL A 74 3.41 4.63 1.18
C VAL A 74 1.96 4.35 0.83
N LYS A 75 1.73 3.48 -0.15
CA LYS A 75 0.42 2.97 -0.53
C LYS A 75 0.13 1.69 0.23
N LEU A 76 -0.86 1.75 1.10
CA LEU A 76 -1.40 0.61 1.81
C LEU A 76 -2.52 -0.03 0.97
N HIS A 77 -2.56 -1.36 1.01
CA HIS A 77 -3.58 -2.17 0.37
C HIS A 77 -4.37 -2.90 1.45
N LYS A 78 -5.70 -2.83 1.39
CA LYS A 78 -6.62 -3.59 2.25
C LYS A 78 -7.57 -4.39 1.38
N LEU A 79 -7.79 -5.66 1.73
CA LEU A 79 -8.87 -6.45 1.17
C LEU A 79 -10.17 -6.13 1.91
N CYS A 80 -11.15 -5.61 1.18
CA CYS A 80 -12.42 -5.14 1.68
C CYS A 80 -13.55 -6.04 1.11
N LEU A 81 -14.43 -6.56 1.95
CA LEU A 81 -15.44 -7.55 1.58
C LEU A 81 -16.67 -6.91 0.96
N ASN A 82 -16.85 -6.91 -0.35
CA ASN A 82 -18.14 -6.47 -0.89
C ASN A 82 -19.27 -7.41 -0.43
N ARG A 83 -20.14 -6.94 0.49
CA ARG A 83 -21.18 -7.76 1.12
C ARG A 83 -22.27 -8.20 0.14
N PHE A 84 -22.50 -7.44 -0.93
CA PHE A 84 -23.48 -7.79 -1.95
C PHE A 84 -22.97 -8.93 -2.84
N LEU A 85 -21.69 -8.87 -3.23
CA LEU A 85 -21.05 -9.87 -4.09
C LEU A 85 -20.40 -11.02 -3.31
N LEU A 86 -20.31 -10.90 -1.98
CA LEU A 86 -19.54 -11.78 -1.09
C LEU A 86 -18.11 -12.04 -1.59
N LYS A 87 -17.47 -10.99 -2.11
CA LYS A 87 -16.13 -11.05 -2.71
C LYS A 87 -15.23 -9.95 -2.19
N TYR A 88 -13.98 -10.28 -1.89
CA TYR A 88 -12.96 -9.31 -1.48
C TYR A 88 -12.42 -8.53 -2.68
N TYR A 89 -12.28 -7.22 -2.49
CA TYR A 89 -11.66 -6.32 -3.45
C TYR A 89 -10.56 -5.51 -2.78
N TYR A 90 -9.49 -5.20 -3.52
CA TYR A 90 -8.45 -4.32 -3.04
C TYR A 90 -8.94 -2.88 -2.97
N GLN A 91 -8.90 -2.31 -1.77
CA GLN A 91 -8.94 -0.88 -1.55
C GLN A 91 -7.54 -0.38 -1.23
N THR A 92 -7.17 0.74 -1.84
CA THR A 92 -5.83 1.28 -1.69
C THR A 92 -5.87 2.71 -1.23
N ARG A 93 -4.92 3.09 -0.38
CA ARG A 93 -4.80 4.47 0.07
C ARG A 93 -3.35 4.80 0.39
N THR A 94 -2.99 6.05 0.13
CA THR A 94 -1.62 6.54 0.38
C THR A 94 -1.53 7.31 1.68
N TYR A 95 -0.52 7.00 2.47
CA TYR A 95 -0.18 7.63 3.73
C TYR A 95 1.25 8.18 3.68
N TRP A 96 1.56 9.10 4.60
CA TRP A 96 2.92 9.59 4.78
C TRP A 96 3.57 8.85 5.94
N ALA A 97 4.78 8.34 5.69
CA ALA A 97 5.57 7.60 6.65
C ALA A 97 6.96 8.24 6.80
N HIS A 98 7.49 8.21 8.01
CA HIS A 98 8.85 8.68 8.30
C HIS A 98 9.90 7.60 8.01
N LYS A 99 10.98 7.94 7.30
CA LYS A 99 12.02 7.02 6.77
C LYS A 99 12.90 6.40 7.87
N GLN A 100 13.06 7.04 9.03
CA GLN A 100 13.94 6.56 10.13
C GLN A 100 15.36 6.17 9.67
N ASN A 101 15.94 6.91 8.71
CA ASN A 101 17.25 6.65 8.12
C ASN A 101 17.38 5.33 7.33
N LEU A 102 16.27 4.62 7.04
CA LEU A 102 16.27 3.42 6.19
C LEU A 102 16.33 3.81 4.72
N ASP A 103 17.35 3.42 3.95
CA ASP A 103 17.40 3.70 2.52
C ASP A 103 16.38 2.89 1.73
N VAL A 104 15.40 3.60 1.17
CA VAL A 104 14.19 3.06 0.59
C VAL A 104 14.05 3.63 -0.81
N ASP A 105 13.71 2.78 -1.77
CA ASP A 105 13.54 3.15 -3.16
C ASP A 105 12.07 3.09 -3.62
N ILE A 106 11.83 3.64 -4.82
CA ILE A 106 10.50 3.67 -5.41
C ILE A 106 10.06 2.24 -5.73
N GLY A 107 9.02 1.79 -5.05
CA GLY A 107 8.38 0.51 -5.30
C GLY A 107 8.72 -0.58 -4.29
N ASP A 108 9.60 -0.30 -3.32
CA ASP A 108 9.91 -1.20 -2.23
C ASP A 108 8.65 -1.57 -1.44
N ILE A 109 8.60 -2.81 -0.98
CA ILE A 109 7.58 -3.29 -0.05
C ILE A 109 8.13 -3.11 1.36
N VAL A 110 7.47 -2.23 2.11
CA VAL A 110 7.91 -1.79 3.43
C VAL A 110 6.88 -2.15 4.49
N LEU A 111 7.39 -2.46 5.68
CA LEU A 111 6.59 -2.63 6.88
C LEU A 111 6.50 -1.29 7.61
N VAL A 112 5.28 -0.88 7.88
CA VAL A 112 4.96 0.42 8.46
C VAL A 112 4.29 0.21 9.81
N GLU A 113 4.74 0.95 10.82
CA GLU A 113 4.19 0.93 12.18
C GLU A 113 3.59 2.30 12.51
N LYS A 114 2.48 2.31 13.24
CA LYS A 114 1.82 3.53 13.71
C LYS A 114 2.71 4.28 14.70
N CYS A 115 2.66 5.61 14.64
CA CYS A 115 3.28 6.52 15.60
C CYS A 115 2.20 7.19 16.46
N ASP A 116 2.26 6.99 17.76
CA ASP A 116 1.52 7.76 18.76
C ASP A 116 2.52 8.35 19.78
N PRO A 117 2.69 9.68 19.87
CA PRO A 117 2.07 10.74 19.07
C PRO A 117 2.56 10.79 17.60
N PRO A 118 1.79 11.41 16.68
CA PRO A 118 2.22 11.58 15.29
C PRO A 118 3.42 12.52 15.19
N ILE A 119 4.40 12.18 14.35
CA ILE A 119 5.66 12.95 14.18
C ILE A 119 5.37 14.34 13.57
N ALA A 120 4.41 14.39 12.64
CA ALA A 120 3.93 15.62 12.02
C ALA A 120 2.43 15.47 11.72
N PHE A 121 1.75 16.58 11.39
CA PHE A 121 0.30 16.64 11.20
C PHE A 121 -0.30 15.52 10.32
N ASN A 122 0.40 15.12 9.26
CA ASN A 122 -0.01 14.06 8.34
C ASN A 122 0.83 12.77 8.43
N THR A 123 1.88 12.77 9.24
CA THR A 123 2.84 11.66 9.34
C THR A 123 2.50 10.79 10.54
N VAL A 124 1.55 9.89 10.32
CA VAL A 124 1.00 8.98 11.35
C VAL A 124 1.76 7.67 11.47
N TYR A 125 2.72 7.45 10.57
CA TYR A 125 3.40 6.17 10.38
C TYR A 125 4.92 6.36 10.39
N LYS A 126 5.64 5.35 10.87
CA LYS A 126 7.10 5.19 10.75
C LYS A 126 7.41 3.92 9.95
N LEU A 127 8.44 3.97 9.12
CA LEU A 127 9.00 2.78 8.48
C LEU A 127 9.75 1.96 9.54
N LYS A 128 9.42 0.68 9.64
CA LYS A 128 10.06 -0.25 10.59
C LYS A 128 11.12 -1.10 9.91
N LYS A 129 10.81 -1.63 8.73
CA LYS A 129 11.67 -2.56 7.99
C LYS A 129 11.34 -2.52 6.50
N ILE A 130 12.36 -2.65 5.66
CA ILE A 130 12.19 -2.96 4.23
C ILE A 130 12.05 -4.47 4.12
N VAL A 131 10.90 -4.94 3.66
CA VAL A 131 10.59 -6.37 3.58
C VAL A 131 11.12 -6.92 2.26
N PHE A 132 10.78 -6.26 1.15
CA PHE A 132 11.25 -6.62 -0.18
C PHE A 132 11.74 -5.36 -0.90
N PRO A 133 13.05 -5.17 -1.02
CA PRO A 133 13.61 -4.10 -1.83
C PRO A 133 13.47 -4.45 -3.32
N VAL A 134 13.22 -3.44 -4.15
CA VAL A 134 13.12 -3.61 -5.61
C VAL A 134 14.51 -3.93 -6.18
N GLY A 135 14.60 -4.97 -7.01
CA GLY A 135 15.84 -5.37 -7.69
C GLY A 135 16.81 -6.20 -6.85
N ALA A 136 16.61 -6.30 -5.54
CA ALA A 136 17.45 -7.10 -4.65
C ALA A 136 16.63 -7.98 -3.71
N ILE A 137 15.59 -8.64 -4.25
CA ILE A 137 14.70 -9.49 -3.47
C ILE A 137 15.48 -10.72 -2.98
N VAL A 138 15.34 -10.99 -1.68
CA VAL A 138 15.84 -12.19 -1.03
C VAL A 138 14.64 -13.05 -0.67
N ASP A 139 14.63 -14.30 -1.11
CA ASP A 139 13.59 -15.25 -0.75
C ASP A 139 13.66 -15.51 0.77
N PRO A 140 12.57 -15.28 1.52
CA PRO A 140 12.58 -15.44 2.97
C PRO A 140 12.72 -16.90 3.41
N ILE A 141 12.47 -17.87 2.52
CA ILE A 141 12.57 -19.30 2.86
C ILE A 141 14.02 -19.77 2.70
N SER A 142 14.63 -19.53 1.54
CA SER A 142 16.00 -19.98 1.26
C SER A 142 17.08 -19.01 1.72
N GLY A 143 16.77 -17.72 1.91
CA GLY A 143 17.77 -16.68 2.16
C GLY A 143 18.59 -16.29 0.92
N MET A 144 18.25 -16.84 -0.25
CA MET A 144 18.96 -16.59 -1.50
C MET A 144 18.35 -15.41 -2.26
N LYS A 145 19.16 -14.71 -3.06
CA LYS A 145 18.67 -13.68 -3.97
C LYS A 145 17.88 -14.33 -5.11
N CYS A 146 16.73 -13.76 -5.45
CA CYS A 146 15.87 -14.26 -6.51
C CYS A 146 15.37 -13.15 -7.44
N GLU A 147 15.11 -13.53 -8.69
CA GLU A 147 14.52 -12.68 -9.71
C GLU A 147 13.15 -13.24 -10.10
N GLY A 148 12.12 -12.83 -9.34
CA GLY A 148 10.79 -13.40 -9.50
C GLY A 148 10.75 -14.87 -9.07
N PRO A 149 10.36 -15.82 -9.94
CA PRO A 149 10.32 -17.24 -9.62
C PRO A 149 11.68 -17.95 -9.80
N GLU A 150 12.68 -17.31 -10.41
CA GLU A 150 13.95 -17.94 -10.77
C GLU A 150 15.09 -17.52 -9.83
N PHE A 151 16.00 -18.47 -9.57
CA PHE A 151 17.25 -18.22 -8.87
C PHE A 151 18.37 -18.04 -9.89
N PRO A 152 19.16 -16.95 -9.84
CA PRO A 152 20.30 -16.78 -10.72
C PRO A 152 21.30 -17.92 -10.59
N LEU A 153 21.91 -18.32 -11.72
CA LEU A 153 22.88 -19.44 -11.77
C LEU A 153 24.03 -19.26 -10.78
N GLU A 154 24.55 -18.04 -10.64
CA GLU A 154 25.63 -17.72 -9.70
C GLU A 154 25.27 -18.03 -8.25
N VAL A 155 24.01 -17.80 -7.88
CA VAL A 155 23.51 -18.04 -6.51
C VAL A 155 23.37 -19.54 -6.28
N MET A 156 22.85 -20.26 -7.28
CA MET A 156 22.71 -21.72 -7.23
C MET A 156 24.05 -22.45 -7.20
N GLN A 157 25.06 -21.96 -7.93
CA GLN A 157 26.42 -22.53 -7.90
C GLN A 157 27.04 -22.37 -6.51
N LYS A 158 26.99 -21.18 -5.93
CA LYS A 158 27.48 -20.94 -4.56
C LYS A 158 26.81 -21.88 -3.55
N TRP A 159 25.50 -22.01 -3.64
CA TRP A 159 24.75 -22.92 -2.77
C TRP A 159 25.17 -24.40 -2.93
N LEU A 160 25.43 -24.84 -4.18
CA LEU A 160 25.93 -26.19 -4.45
C LEU A 160 27.35 -26.41 -3.91
N ASP A 161 28.20 -25.40 -4.00
CA ASP A 161 29.59 -25.49 -3.54
C ASP A 161 29.65 -25.53 -2.00
N ASP A 162 28.86 -24.69 -1.31
CA ASP A 162 28.76 -24.67 0.15
C ASP A 162 28.34 -26.04 0.74
N HIS A 163 27.44 -26.76 0.06
CA HIS A 163 26.96 -28.08 0.52
C HIS A 163 27.77 -29.28 0.03
N LYS A 164 28.71 -29.10 -0.91
CA LYS A 164 29.65 -30.16 -1.30
C LYS A 164 30.78 -30.34 -0.30
N GLU A 165 31.17 -29.27 0.40
CA GLU A 165 32.24 -29.32 1.40
C GLU A 165 31.81 -30.00 2.72
N GLU A 166 30.50 -30.18 2.92
CA GLU A 166 29.92 -30.81 4.11
C GLU A 166 29.75 -32.34 4.01
N SER A 167 30.07 -32.95 2.84
CA SER A 167 29.94 -34.40 2.56
C SER A 167 31.29 -35.10 2.45
#